data_AF-A0A9E4HTJ7-F1
#
_entry.id   AF-A0A9E4HTJ7-F1
#
_cell.length_a   1.000
_cell.length_b   1.000
_cell.length_c   1.000
_cell.angle_alpha   90.00
_cell.angle_beta   90.00
_cell.angle_gamma   90.00
#
_symmetry.space_group_name_H-M   'P 1'
#
loop_
_entity.id
_entity.type
_entity.pdbx_description
1 polymer ?
#
loop_
_entity_poly.entity_id
_entity_poly.type
_entity_poly.pdbx_seq_one_letter_code
_entity_poly.pdbx_strand_id
1 'polypeptide(L)'
;MQAEALGIDAAAFKRMMPPEAGAPDGAPDGTPPDVLEVLPANTNAAWLFLTCSSQWRVAGMSGQPMGLDMGAVATIARARDIPLDADTLDRLLVIEREALRLMQKAVA
;
A
#
# COMPACT_ATOMS: atom_id res chain seq x y z
N MET A 1 6.12 -20.54 -22.03
CA MET A 1 6.87 -19.86 -20.96
C MET A 1 5.86 -19.29 -19.97
N GLN A 2 5.13 -20.15 -19.26
CA GLN A 2 5.39 -20.70 -17.90
C GLN A 2 5.30 -19.64 -16.79
N ALA A 3 4.12 -19.57 -16.16
CA ALA A 3 3.84 -18.93 -14.87
C ALA A 3 3.27 -19.99 -13.89
N GLU A 4 4.00 -21.10 -13.71
CA GLU A 4 3.64 -22.23 -12.83
C GLU A 4 4.51 -22.28 -11.56
N ALA A 5 4.90 -21.14 -10.99
CA ALA A 5 5.93 -21.12 -9.95
C ALA A 5 5.43 -21.03 -8.50
N LEU A 6 4.14 -21.18 -8.18
CA LEU A 6 3.71 -21.20 -6.76
C LEU A 6 2.68 -22.24 -6.34
N GLY A 7 2.04 -23.01 -7.24
CA GLY A 7 1.21 -24.17 -6.85
C GLY A 7 0.07 -23.89 -5.85
N ILE A 8 -0.33 -22.63 -5.64
CA ILE A 8 -1.41 -22.28 -4.71
C ILE A 8 -2.74 -22.42 -5.45
N ASP A 9 -3.43 -23.53 -5.20
CA ASP A 9 -4.83 -23.73 -5.56
C ASP A 9 -5.69 -22.61 -4.92
N ALA A 10 -6.54 -21.96 -5.73
CA ALA A 10 -7.47 -20.94 -5.28
C ALA A 10 -8.37 -21.43 -4.13
N ALA A 11 -8.66 -22.74 -4.07
CA ALA A 11 -9.40 -23.35 -2.97
C ALA A 11 -8.58 -23.47 -1.68
N ALA A 12 -7.25 -23.64 -1.79
CA ALA A 12 -6.34 -23.63 -0.64
C ALA A 12 -6.22 -22.23 -0.03
N PHE A 13 -6.14 -21.19 -0.88
CA PHE A 13 -6.17 -19.79 -0.42
C PHE A 13 -7.48 -19.48 0.34
N LYS A 14 -8.62 -19.93 -0.20
CA LYS A 14 -9.94 -19.73 0.43
C LYS A 14 -10.09 -20.44 1.78
N ARG A 15 -9.41 -21.58 2.00
CA ARG A 15 -9.41 -22.30 3.29
C ARG A 15 -8.46 -21.72 4.33
N MET A 16 -7.42 -21.00 3.89
CA MET A 16 -6.45 -20.38 4.79
C MET A 16 -6.97 -19.09 5.42
N MET A 17 -8.07 -18.54 4.91
CA MET A 17 -8.79 -17.44 5.55
C MET A 17 -9.76 -17.99 6.62
N PRO A 18 -9.73 -17.47 7.86
CA PRO A 18 -10.65 -17.90 8.90
C PRO A 18 -12.11 -17.62 8.48
N PRO A 19 -13.06 -18.52 8.77
CA PRO A 19 -14.43 -18.44 8.26
C PRO A 19 -15.26 -17.28 8.83
N GLU A 20 -14.77 -16.58 9.85
CA GLU A 20 -15.48 -15.48 10.53
C GLU A 20 -14.46 -14.45 11.04
N ALA A 21 -13.61 -13.91 10.17
CA ALA A 21 -13.09 -12.57 10.43
C ALA A 21 -14.29 -11.65 10.21
N GLY A 22 -15.06 -11.40 11.28
CA GLY A 22 -16.16 -10.43 11.28
C GLY A 22 -15.71 -9.19 10.52
N ALA A 23 -16.56 -8.72 9.61
CA ALA A 23 -16.27 -7.56 8.79
C ALA A 23 -15.62 -6.50 9.69
N PRO A 24 -14.44 -5.95 9.34
CA PRO A 24 -13.94 -4.81 10.08
C PRO A 24 -15.08 -3.78 10.10
N ASP A 25 -15.50 -3.33 11.28
CA ASP A 25 -16.49 -2.26 11.41
C ASP A 25 -16.02 -1.11 10.51
N GLY A 26 -16.75 -0.91 9.40
CA GLY A 26 -16.25 -0.20 8.22
C GLY A 26 -16.22 -1.01 6.92
N ALA A 27 -17.13 -1.99 6.74
CA ALA A 27 -17.35 -2.59 5.43
C ALA A 27 -17.46 -1.49 4.36
N PRO A 28 -16.77 -1.59 3.21
CA PRO A 28 -16.95 -0.63 2.13
C PRO A 28 -18.45 -0.58 1.84
N ASP A 29 -19.01 0.62 1.78
CA ASP A 29 -20.43 0.98 1.66
C ASP A 29 -21.12 0.50 0.37
N GLY A 30 -20.63 -0.58 -0.23
CA GLY A 30 -21.04 -1.06 -1.54
C GLY A 30 -20.54 -0.19 -2.68
N THR A 31 -19.82 0.90 -2.41
CA THR A 31 -19.13 1.65 -3.45
C THR A 31 -18.04 0.76 -4.03
N PRO A 32 -18.11 0.43 -5.34
CA PRO A 32 -17.02 -0.27 -6.00
C PRO A 32 -15.74 0.54 -5.77
N PRO A 33 -14.59 -0.08 -5.44
CA PRO A 33 -13.36 0.66 -5.30
C PRO A 33 -13.15 1.46 -6.59
N ASP A 34 -12.92 2.77 -6.47
CA ASP A 34 -12.57 3.60 -7.61
C ASP A 34 -11.38 2.95 -8.32
N VAL A 35 -11.60 2.37 -9.49
CA VAL A 35 -10.53 1.76 -10.28
C VAL A 35 -9.76 2.90 -10.91
N LEU A 36 -8.72 3.34 -10.22
CA LEU A 36 -7.84 4.40 -10.68
C LEU A 36 -6.80 3.83 -11.63
N GLU A 37 -6.73 4.41 -12.83
CA GLU A 37 -5.66 4.12 -13.78
C GLU A 37 -4.33 4.69 -13.27
N VAL A 38 -3.30 3.84 -13.18
CA VAL A 38 -1.94 4.28 -12.89
C VAL A 38 -1.21 4.49 -14.21
N LEU A 39 -0.87 5.74 -14.51
CA LEU A 39 -0.06 6.07 -15.68
C LEU A 39 1.32 5.37 -15.61
N PRO A 40 1.91 4.93 -16.74
CA PRO A 40 3.17 4.19 -16.75
C PRO A 40 4.32 4.87 -15.99
N ALA A 41 4.41 6.21 -16.07
CA ALA A 41 5.42 6.99 -15.37
C ALA A 41 5.31 6.91 -13.83
N ASN A 42 4.15 6.55 -13.30
CA ASN A 42 3.87 6.48 -11.87
C ASN A 42 3.88 5.05 -11.33
N THR A 43 4.08 4.04 -12.18
CA THR A 43 3.92 2.62 -11.79
C THR A 43 4.83 2.25 -10.63
N ASN A 44 6.11 2.61 -10.67
CA ASN A 44 7.06 2.27 -9.60
C ASN A 44 6.68 2.94 -8.27
N ALA A 45 6.40 4.24 -8.31
CA ALA A 45 6.02 5.00 -7.11
C ALA A 45 4.70 4.49 -6.51
N ALA A 46 3.69 4.21 -7.34
CA ALA A 46 2.42 3.65 -6.90
C ALA A 46 2.59 2.27 -6.26
N TRP A 47 3.38 1.37 -6.87
CA TRP A 47 3.66 0.05 -6.30
C TRP A 47 4.41 0.13 -4.97
N LEU A 48 5.42 1.01 -4.87
CA LEU A 48 6.13 1.23 -3.61
C LEU A 48 5.19 1.73 -2.52
N PHE A 49 4.37 2.75 -2.83
CA PHE A 49 3.40 3.29 -1.90
C PHE A 49 2.41 2.21 -1.42
N LEU A 50 1.80 1.46 -2.35
CA LEU A 50 0.82 0.42 -2.00
C LEU A 50 1.44 -0.70 -1.17
N THR A 51 2.67 -1.10 -1.48
CA THR A 51 3.39 -2.15 -0.74
C THR A 51 3.83 -1.67 0.65
N CYS A 52 4.15 -0.38 0.79
CA CYS A 52 4.56 0.23 2.06
C CYS A 52 3.41 0.89 2.83
N SER A 53 2.16 0.71 2.38
CA SER A 53 0.99 1.48 2.86
C SER A 53 0.67 1.29 4.35
N SER A 54 1.19 0.24 4.99
CA SER A 54 1.07 -0.01 6.43
C SER A 54 2.28 0.49 7.23
N GLN A 55 3.37 0.90 6.57
CA GLN A 55 4.64 1.25 7.20
C GLN A 55 4.72 2.75 7.46
N TRP A 56 3.82 3.25 8.31
CA TRP A 56 3.80 4.65 8.71
C TRP A 56 4.61 4.86 9.99
N ARG A 57 5.41 5.92 9.98
CA ARG A 57 5.94 6.53 11.20
C ARG A 57 4.82 7.32 11.85
N VAL A 58 4.64 7.12 13.15
CA VAL A 58 3.63 7.80 13.97
C VAL A 58 4.29 8.65 15.06
N ALA A 59 3.64 9.74 15.45
CA ALA A 59 4.09 10.59 16.55
C ALA A 59 3.02 10.87 17.60
N GLY A 60 3.53 11.22 18.79
CA GLY A 60 2.73 11.59 19.94
C GLY A 60 1.96 10.42 20.55
N MET A 61 1.32 10.67 21.68
CA MET A 61 0.49 9.68 22.36
C MET A 61 -0.79 9.34 21.58
N SER A 62 -1.18 10.21 20.64
CA SER A 62 -2.34 10.03 19.76
C SER A 62 -2.05 9.20 18.51
N GLY A 63 -0.80 8.78 18.28
CA GLY A 63 -0.44 7.89 17.16
C GLY A 63 -0.64 8.51 15.77
N GLN A 64 -0.43 9.83 15.62
CA GLN A 64 -0.71 10.53 14.37
C GLN A 64 0.33 10.17 13.30
N PRO A 65 -0.08 9.75 12.08
CA PRO A 65 0.86 9.48 11.00
C PRO A 65 1.66 10.73 10.61
N MET A 66 2.98 10.58 10.46
CA MET A 66 3.89 11.65 10.05
C MET A 66 4.43 11.49 8.64
N GLY A 67 4.51 10.25 8.15
CA GLY A 67 5.18 9.89 6.90
C GLY A 67 5.42 8.39 6.85
N LEU A 68 5.72 7.89 5.66
CA LEU A 68 6.20 6.53 5.45
C LEU A 68 7.58 6.35 6.09
N ASP A 69 7.85 5.13 6.52
CA ASP A 69 9.20 4.72 6.90
C ASP A 69 10.06 4.56 5.65
N MET A 70 10.89 5.57 5.36
CA MET A 70 11.79 5.55 4.21
C MET A 70 12.85 4.43 4.26
N GLY A 71 13.19 3.92 5.45
CA GLY A 71 14.03 2.74 5.59
C GLY A 71 13.32 1.47 5.13
N ALA A 72 12.03 1.33 5.47
CA ALA A 72 11.19 0.25 4.95
C ALA A 72 10.98 0.37 3.43
N VAL A 73 10.74 1.58 2.92
CA VAL A 73 10.63 1.86 1.48
C VAL A 73 11.89 1.42 0.74
N ALA A 74 13.08 1.83 1.21
CA ALA A 74 14.34 1.45 0.59
C ALA A 74 14.56 -0.08 0.62
N THR A 75 14.18 -0.73 1.71
CA THR A 75 14.27 -2.20 1.86
C THR A 75 13.35 -2.91 0.87
N ILE A 76 12.10 -2.46 0.74
CA ILE A 76 11.11 -3.05 -0.16
C ILE A 76 11.49 -2.80 -1.62
N ALA A 77 11.95 -1.59 -1.96
CA ALA A 77 12.42 -1.27 -3.31
C ALA A 77 13.52 -2.24 -3.75
N ARG A 78 14.53 -2.45 -2.89
CA ARG A 78 15.59 -3.44 -3.14
C ARG A 78 15.07 -4.87 -3.24
N ALA A 79 14.18 -5.28 -2.34
CA ALA A 79 13.65 -6.65 -2.32
C ALA A 79 12.78 -6.99 -3.54
N ARG A 80 12.20 -5.98 -4.19
CA ARG A 80 11.31 -6.11 -5.34
C ARG A 80 11.94 -5.69 -6.67
N ASP A 81 13.23 -5.36 -6.66
CA ASP A 81 13.96 -4.84 -7.82
C ASP A 81 13.26 -3.63 -8.47
N ILE A 82 12.69 -2.75 -7.64
CA ILE A 82 12.08 -1.50 -8.08
C ILE A 82 13.16 -0.41 -8.01
N PRO A 83 13.44 0.32 -9.10
CA PRO A 83 14.41 1.40 -9.07
C PRO A 83 13.90 2.53 -8.17
N LEU A 84 14.71 2.91 -7.17
CA LEU A 84 14.47 4.05 -6.30
C LEU A 84 15.40 5.20 -6.70
N ASP A 85 15.20 5.71 -7.90
CA ASP A 85 15.88 6.90 -8.39
C ASP A 85 15.17 8.20 -7.93
N ALA A 86 15.72 9.35 -8.30
CA ALA A 86 15.19 10.65 -7.88
C ALA A 86 13.75 10.87 -8.37
N ASP A 87 13.42 10.51 -9.61
CA ASP A 87 12.06 10.71 -10.16
C ASP A 87 11.04 9.78 -9.47
N THR A 88 11.40 8.53 -9.21
CA THR A 88 10.55 7.60 -8.47
C THR A 88 10.32 8.07 -7.03
N LEU A 89 11.38 8.56 -6.38
CA LEU A 89 11.28 9.10 -5.03
C LEU A 89 10.39 10.35 -4.99
N ASP A 90 10.58 11.30 -5.91
CA ASP A 90 9.77 12.53 -5.97
C ASP A 90 8.29 12.22 -6.14
N ARG A 91 7.96 11.27 -7.04
CA ARG A 91 6.57 10.81 -7.22
C ARG A 91 6.01 10.13 -5.99
N LEU A 92 6.80 9.30 -5.31
CA LEU A 92 6.38 8.64 -4.06
C LEU A 92 6.05 9.66 -2.98
N LEU A 93 6.87 10.70 -2.82
CA LEU A 93 6.65 11.77 -1.83
C LEU A 93 5.39 12.58 -2.13
N VAL A 94 5.02 12.76 -3.41
CA VAL A 94 3.73 13.36 -3.78
C VAL A 94 2.55 12.51 -3.30
N ILE A 95 2.63 11.18 -3.51
CA ILE A 95 1.57 10.26 -3.05
C ILE A 95 1.49 10.25 -1.52
N GLU A 96 2.62 10.17 -0.82
CA GLU A 96 2.70 10.24 0.65
C GLU A 96 2.04 11.51 1.19
N ARG A 97 2.38 12.66 0.63
CA ARG A 97 1.85 13.95 1.05
C ARG A 97 0.33 14.00 0.93
N GLU A 98 -0.23 13.53 -0.19
CA GLU A 98 -1.67 13.53 -0.40
C GLU A 98 -2.37 12.51 0.51
N ALA A 99 -1.76 11.34 0.73
CA ALA A 99 -2.26 10.35 1.69
C ALA A 99 -2.31 10.92 3.11
N LEU A 100 -1.25 11.60 3.58
CA LEU A 100 -1.23 12.28 4.87
C LEU A 100 -2.33 13.34 4.97
N ARG A 101 -2.49 14.16 3.92
CA ARG A 101 -3.54 15.18 3.88
C ARG A 101 -4.94 14.57 4.01
N LEU A 102 -5.18 13.42 3.38
CA LEU A 102 -6.46 12.71 3.46
C LEU A 102 -6.67 12.08 4.85
N MET A 103 -5.64 11.43 5.41
CA MET A 103 -5.70 10.86 6.77
C MET A 103 -5.97 11.94 7.82
N GLN A 104 -5.30 13.09 7.73
CA GLN A 104 -5.52 14.21 8.65
C GLN A 104 -6.93 14.81 8.51
N LYS A 105 -7.48 14.86 7.28
CA LYS A 105 -8.87 15.28 7.07
C LYS A 105 -9.89 14.29 7.63
N ALA A 106 -9.61 12.99 7.61
CA ALA A 106 -10.53 11.97 8.12
C ALA A 106 -10.60 11.94 9.66
N VAL A 107 -9.61 12.51 10.35
CA VAL A 107 -9.54 12.57 11.82
C VAL A 107 -10.10 13.88 12.38
N ALA A 108 -10.35 14.89 11.53
CA ALA A 108 -10.89 16.21 11.90
C ALA A 108 -12.43 16.23 11.80
#